data_AF-A0A516RI04-F1
#
_entry.id   AF-A0A516RI04-F1
#
_cell.length_a   1.000
_cell.length_b   1.000
_cell.length_c   1.000
_cell.angle_alpha   90.00
_cell.angle_beta   90.00
_cell.angle_gamma   90.00
#
_symmetry.space_group_name_H-M   'P 1'
#
loop_
_entity.id
_entity.type
_entity.pdbx_description
1 polymer ?
#
loop_
_entity_poly.entity_id
_entity_poly.type
_entity_poly.pdbx_seq_one_letter_code
_entity_poly.pdbx_strand_id
1 'polypeptide(L)'
;MGDRQVRRAYVGSFTAAGGPGVVSAAFDPDSGALTVLAATDAVADPSYLALAPGGDTLYAVSETSDGALAAFRVAGGSGDRPELLARPVPVRGDAPTHLTLHDGHLIAANYGSGSLTAVPVSADGSLAPAPADVLRHEGSGPHPQRQQAPHAHQVLADPSGRWVVSVDLGTDSVRVCALGADGRLSLHHEVALRPGSGPRHLAFHPRGGYAYVLNELAPTLTVCAWDAADGTLKPLSETPVLAGAPDGDAYPSAVVVAPDGRFLWTATRGEDVLSVFALDPRGDTARLTATVPCDGHWPRDLALDPSGRFLYAANERSGDVTWFAVDPDTGLPRRAGAVAVPAASCVVFG
;
A
#
# COMPACT_ATOMS: atom_id res chain seq x y z
N MET A 1 -6.72 16.43 -33.57
CA MET A 1 -6.21 16.57 -32.20
C MET A 1 -7.25 15.95 -31.30
N GLY A 2 -7.11 14.64 -31.06
CA GLY A 2 -8.02 13.93 -30.16
C GLY A 2 -7.66 14.30 -28.74
N ASP A 3 -8.69 14.62 -27.95
CA ASP A 3 -8.63 14.98 -26.54
C ASP A 3 -7.90 13.87 -25.76
N ARG A 4 -6.60 14.06 -25.51
CA ARG A 4 -5.80 13.12 -24.71
C ARG A 4 -6.20 13.40 -23.26
N GLN A 5 -7.20 12.67 -22.77
CA GLN A 5 -7.59 12.66 -21.37
C GLN A 5 -6.31 12.59 -20.54
N VAL A 6 -6.02 13.66 -19.79
CA VAL A 6 -4.77 13.77 -19.02
C VAL A 6 -4.79 12.69 -17.96
N ARG A 7 -3.92 11.69 -18.09
CA ARG A 7 -3.75 10.67 -17.06
C ARG A 7 -3.16 11.32 -15.82
N ARG A 8 -3.70 10.98 -14.65
CA ARG A 8 -3.29 11.57 -13.39
C ARG A 8 -2.62 10.54 -12.49
N ALA A 9 -1.76 11.05 -11.63
CA ALA A 9 -1.28 10.34 -10.47
C ALA A 9 -1.50 11.21 -9.24
N TYR A 10 -1.61 10.56 -8.09
CA TYR A 10 -1.80 11.20 -6.79
C TYR A 10 -0.71 10.71 -5.84
N VAL A 11 -0.16 11.61 -5.05
CA VAL A 11 0.91 11.30 -4.10
C VAL A 11 0.47 11.73 -2.71
N GLY A 12 0.51 10.79 -1.77
CA GLY A 12 0.32 11.06 -0.35
C GLY A 12 1.63 11.50 0.30
N SER A 13 1.55 12.28 1.37
CA SER A 13 2.73 12.74 2.11
C SER A 13 2.46 13.01 3.59
N PHE A 14 3.51 12.96 4.41
CA PHE A 14 3.42 13.35 5.83
C PHE A 14 3.54 14.86 6.00
N THR A 15 2.42 15.53 6.28
CA THR A 15 2.37 16.97 6.60
C THR A 15 3.20 17.32 7.83
N ALA A 16 3.25 16.44 8.84
CA ALA A 16 4.07 16.63 10.04
C ALA A 16 5.58 16.63 9.74
N ALA A 17 6.00 16.04 8.61
CA ALA A 17 7.37 16.03 8.11
C ALA A 17 7.62 17.06 6.99
N GLY A 18 6.71 18.04 6.82
CA GLY A 18 6.82 19.10 5.82
C GLY A 18 6.27 18.75 4.44
N GLY A 19 5.56 17.63 4.31
CA GLY A 19 4.86 17.25 3.08
C GLY A 19 3.66 18.15 2.77
N PRO A 20 3.29 18.31 1.48
CA PRO A 20 2.21 19.19 1.06
C PRO A 20 0.79 18.58 1.22
N GLY A 21 0.66 17.40 1.84
CA GLY A 21 -0.58 16.65 1.95
C GLY A 21 -0.82 15.76 0.72
N VAL A 22 -1.98 15.92 0.07
CA VAL A 22 -2.30 15.20 -1.17
C VAL A 22 -1.85 16.01 -2.38
N VAL A 23 -0.99 15.44 -3.21
CA VAL A 23 -0.52 16.03 -4.47
C VAL A 23 -1.23 15.39 -5.64
N SER A 24 -1.58 16.19 -6.63
CA SER A 24 -2.01 15.76 -7.97
C SER A 24 -0.90 16.04 -8.97
N ALA A 25 -0.66 15.08 -9.88
CA ALA A 25 0.34 15.19 -10.92
C ALA A 25 -0.21 14.71 -12.26
N ALA A 26 0.23 15.34 -13.36
CA ALA A 26 0.06 14.79 -14.69
C ALA A 26 1.05 13.64 -14.89
N PHE A 27 0.56 12.54 -15.44
CA PHE A 27 1.35 11.36 -15.78
C PHE A 27 1.53 11.27 -17.29
N ASP A 28 2.79 11.25 -17.75
CA ASP A 28 3.11 10.93 -19.13
C ASP A 28 3.37 9.43 -19.31
N PRO A 29 2.45 8.67 -19.94
CA PRO A 29 2.61 7.25 -20.11
C PRO A 29 3.80 6.86 -21.00
N ASP A 30 4.31 7.75 -21.84
CA ASP A 30 5.40 7.41 -22.76
C ASP A 30 6.76 7.43 -22.05
N SER A 31 6.99 8.43 -21.20
CA SER A 31 8.25 8.63 -20.47
C SER A 31 8.22 8.17 -19.01
N GLY A 32 7.03 7.94 -18.46
CA GLY A 32 6.82 7.70 -17.03
C GLY A 32 6.81 8.99 -16.19
N ALA A 33 7.01 10.16 -16.80
CA ALA A 33 7.22 11.38 -16.04
C ALA A 33 5.99 11.81 -15.25
N LEU A 34 6.22 12.26 -14.01
CA LEU A 34 5.23 12.94 -13.19
C LEU A 34 5.51 14.44 -13.17
N THR A 35 4.51 15.25 -13.48
CA THR A 35 4.57 16.71 -13.37
C THR A 35 3.55 17.18 -12.34
N VAL A 36 4.01 17.75 -11.23
CA VAL A 36 3.12 18.28 -10.17
C VAL A 36 2.21 19.36 -10.73
N LEU A 37 0.91 19.26 -10.44
CA LEU A 37 -0.10 20.23 -10.87
C LEU A 37 -0.58 21.08 -9.70
N ALA A 38 -1.01 20.43 -8.62
CA ALA A 38 -1.56 21.08 -7.44
C ALA A 38 -1.45 20.19 -6.22
N ALA A 39 -1.57 20.79 -5.02
CA ALA A 39 -1.58 20.06 -3.76
C ALA A 39 -2.60 20.64 -2.77
N THR A 40 -2.95 19.85 -1.75
CA THR A 40 -3.76 20.28 -0.62
C THR A 40 -3.36 19.60 0.67
N ASP A 41 -3.29 20.39 1.73
CA ASP A 41 -3.04 20.02 3.13
C ASP A 41 -4.34 19.96 3.95
N ALA A 42 -5.49 19.77 3.29
CA ALA A 42 -6.81 19.77 3.95
C ALA A 42 -7.00 18.62 4.95
N VAL A 43 -6.10 17.63 4.92
CA VAL A 43 -6.05 16.49 5.82
C VAL A 43 -4.61 16.34 6.30
N ALA A 44 -4.42 16.13 7.59
CA ALA A 44 -3.11 15.86 8.17
C ALA A 44 -2.64 14.45 7.81
N ASP A 45 -1.38 14.34 7.43
CA ASP A 45 -0.67 13.09 7.17
C ASP A 45 -1.44 12.07 6.29
N PRO A 46 -1.84 12.46 5.07
CA PRO A 46 -2.45 11.55 4.10
C PRO A 46 -1.41 10.59 3.52
N SER A 47 -1.01 9.62 4.35
CA SER A 47 0.13 8.75 4.09
C SER A 47 -0.15 7.62 3.11
N TYR A 48 -1.42 7.24 2.96
CA TYR A 48 -1.88 6.21 2.03
C TYR A 48 -3.16 6.66 1.35
N LEU A 49 -3.27 6.32 0.06
CA LEU A 49 -4.37 6.74 -0.81
C LEU A 49 -4.99 5.53 -1.51
N ALA A 50 -6.26 5.64 -1.90
CA ALA A 50 -6.87 4.74 -2.88
C ALA A 50 -7.83 5.53 -3.77
N LEU A 51 -7.77 5.26 -5.07
CA LEU A 51 -8.68 5.85 -6.04
C LEU A 51 -9.91 4.96 -6.22
N ALA A 52 -11.09 5.57 -6.27
CA ALA A 52 -12.31 4.87 -6.64
C ALA A 52 -12.18 4.30 -8.07
N PRO A 53 -12.81 3.15 -8.39
CA PRO A 53 -12.76 2.57 -9.74
C PRO A 53 -13.22 3.51 -10.86
N GLY A 54 -14.09 4.48 -10.56
CA GLY A 54 -14.54 5.49 -11.52
C GLY A 54 -13.53 6.63 -11.76
N GLY A 55 -12.45 6.72 -10.99
CA GLY A 55 -11.42 7.75 -11.11
C GLY A 55 -11.80 9.13 -10.55
N ASP A 56 -13.05 9.32 -10.09
CA ASP A 56 -13.55 10.63 -9.69
C ASP A 56 -13.29 11.00 -8.22
N THR A 57 -13.14 9.99 -7.36
CA THR A 57 -12.98 10.17 -5.91
C THR A 57 -11.70 9.49 -5.43
N LEU A 58 -10.89 10.23 -4.70
CA LEU A 58 -9.67 9.76 -4.04
C LEU A 58 -9.91 9.69 -2.53
N TYR A 59 -9.62 8.55 -1.93
CA TYR A 59 -9.69 8.34 -0.49
C TYR A 59 -8.30 8.43 0.12
N ALA A 60 -8.23 8.99 1.32
CA ALA A 60 -6.99 9.13 2.07
C ALA A 60 -7.18 8.71 3.52
N VAL A 61 -6.17 8.07 4.10
CA VAL A 61 -6.04 8.02 5.56
C VAL A 61 -5.62 9.39 6.08
N SER A 62 -5.78 9.62 7.37
CA SER A 62 -5.08 10.64 8.14
C SER A 62 -4.32 9.92 9.24
N GLU A 63 -3.03 9.67 9.02
CA GLU A 63 -2.18 8.85 9.89
C GLU A 63 -1.75 9.64 11.14
N THR A 64 -2.73 9.98 11.97
CA THR A 64 -2.55 10.68 13.24
C THR A 64 -3.02 9.82 14.41
N SER A 65 -2.75 10.24 15.65
CA SER A 65 -3.22 9.52 16.84
C SER A 65 -4.75 9.39 16.89
N ASP A 66 -5.48 10.43 16.47
CA ASP A 66 -6.94 10.42 16.50
C ASP A 66 -7.55 9.68 15.30
N GLY A 67 -6.78 9.49 14.22
CA GLY A 67 -7.08 8.68 13.05
C GLY A 67 -8.35 9.05 12.28
N ALA A 68 -8.25 9.37 10.99
CA ALA A 68 -9.42 9.65 10.16
C ALA A 68 -9.32 9.10 8.74
N LEU A 69 -10.45 9.05 8.05
CA LEU A 69 -10.55 8.83 6.60
C LEU A 69 -11.16 10.06 5.94
N ALA A 70 -10.65 10.40 4.78
CA ALA A 70 -11.13 11.52 3.98
C ALA A 70 -11.42 11.08 2.55
N ALA A 71 -12.33 11.79 1.90
CA ALA A 71 -12.66 11.62 0.50
C ALA A 71 -12.52 12.96 -0.23
N PHE A 72 -11.85 12.92 -1.38
CA PHE A 72 -11.57 14.07 -2.22
C PHE A 72 -12.19 13.86 -3.60
N ARG A 73 -12.84 14.89 -4.14
CA ARG A 73 -13.14 14.96 -5.57
C ARG A 73 -11.86 15.28 -6.32
N VAL A 74 -11.54 14.49 -7.34
CA VAL A 74 -10.32 14.64 -8.15
C VAL A 74 -10.55 14.71 -9.66
N ALA A 75 -11.78 14.46 -10.12
CA ALA A 75 -12.24 14.72 -11.48
C ALA A 75 -13.60 15.44 -11.48
N GLY A 76 -13.91 16.12 -12.59
CA GLY A 76 -15.16 16.89 -12.75
C GLY A 76 -15.31 18.13 -11.86
N GLY A 77 -14.27 18.50 -11.10
CA GLY A 77 -14.21 19.67 -10.21
C GLY A 77 -13.63 20.94 -10.86
N SER A 78 -13.23 21.90 -10.02
CA SER A 78 -12.82 23.25 -10.45
C SER A 78 -11.39 23.36 -11.01
N GLY A 79 -10.63 22.26 -11.10
CA GLY A 79 -9.28 22.25 -11.65
C GLY A 79 -8.45 21.02 -11.29
N ASP A 80 -7.14 21.21 -11.13
CA ASP A 80 -6.20 20.12 -10.81
C ASP A 80 -6.14 19.76 -9.32
N ARG A 81 -6.52 20.69 -8.44
CA ARG A 81 -6.42 20.52 -6.99
C ARG A 81 -7.47 19.53 -6.45
N PRO A 82 -7.08 18.49 -5.68
CA PRO A 82 -8.04 17.66 -4.96
C PRO A 82 -8.91 18.48 -4.01
N GLU A 83 -10.23 18.25 -4.03
CA GLU A 83 -11.20 19.00 -3.23
C GLU A 83 -11.83 18.10 -2.17
N LEU A 84 -11.66 18.44 -0.89
CA LEU A 84 -12.25 17.67 0.20
C LEU A 84 -13.80 17.68 0.12
N LEU A 85 -14.43 16.51 0.10
CA LEU A 85 -15.88 16.36 -0.05
C LEU A 85 -16.66 16.74 1.20
N ALA A 86 -16.15 16.34 2.36
CA ALA A 86 -16.79 16.53 3.67
C ALA A 86 -15.74 16.50 4.78
N ARG A 87 -16.16 16.73 6.02
CA ARG A 87 -15.27 16.57 7.18
C ARG A 87 -14.72 15.14 7.23
N PRO A 88 -13.42 14.93 7.52
CA PRO A 88 -12.86 13.60 7.71
C PRO A 88 -13.62 12.82 8.79
N VAL A 89 -13.76 11.51 8.57
CA VAL A 89 -14.52 10.60 9.43
C VAL A 89 -13.55 9.89 10.37
N PRO A 90 -13.73 9.99 11.70
CA PRO A 90 -12.87 9.31 12.65
C PRO A 90 -12.92 7.80 12.48
N VAL A 91 -11.75 7.15 12.45
CA VAL A 91 -11.68 5.68 12.32
C VAL A 91 -12.00 4.95 13.62
N ARG A 92 -12.08 5.68 14.75
CA ARG A 92 -12.23 5.11 16.11
C ARG A 92 -11.13 4.09 16.44
N GLY A 93 -9.93 4.42 15.98
CA GLY A 93 -8.67 3.74 16.20
C GLY A 93 -7.53 4.69 15.82
N ASP A 94 -6.30 4.24 16.00
CA ASP A 94 -5.14 5.13 16.02
C ASP A 94 -4.22 4.84 14.83
N ALA A 95 -3.68 5.89 14.22
CA ALA A 95 -2.71 5.85 13.11
C ALA A 95 -3.12 4.90 11.96
N PRO A 96 -4.19 5.20 11.20
CA PRO A 96 -4.52 4.45 9.99
C PRO A 96 -3.40 4.58 8.96
N THR A 97 -2.80 3.46 8.56
CA THR A 97 -1.61 3.41 7.68
C THR A 97 -1.90 2.91 6.28
N HIS A 98 -3.08 2.31 6.07
CA HIS A 98 -3.49 1.77 4.78
C HIS A 98 -5.01 1.76 4.67
N LEU A 99 -5.55 1.81 3.45
CA LEU A 99 -6.97 1.68 3.20
C LEU A 99 -7.26 0.94 1.88
N THR A 100 -8.48 0.45 1.74
CA THR A 100 -8.99 -0.16 0.51
C THR A 100 -10.49 0.01 0.36
N LEU A 101 -10.98 -0.03 -0.87
CA LEU A 101 -12.42 -0.09 -1.16
C LEU A 101 -12.85 -1.54 -1.29
N HIS A 102 -13.97 -1.89 -0.68
CA HIS A 102 -14.56 -3.22 -0.78
C HIS A 102 -16.06 -3.17 -0.52
N ASP A 103 -16.87 -3.70 -1.43
CA ASP A 103 -18.33 -3.83 -1.32
C ASP A 103 -19.05 -2.59 -0.75
N GLY A 104 -18.77 -1.43 -1.34
CA GLY A 104 -19.39 -0.15 -0.95
C GLY A 104 -18.89 0.45 0.37
N HIS A 105 -17.79 -0.07 0.90
CA HIS A 105 -17.15 0.42 2.12
C HIS A 105 -15.70 0.82 1.84
N LEU A 106 -15.22 1.79 2.60
CA LEU A 106 -13.82 2.11 2.75
C LEU A 106 -13.33 1.43 4.04
N ILE A 107 -12.33 0.57 3.92
CA ILE A 107 -11.76 -0.18 5.05
C ILE A 107 -10.36 0.35 5.32
N ALA A 108 -10.05 0.67 6.58
CA ALA A 108 -8.75 1.14 7.02
C ALA A 108 -8.07 0.16 7.96
N ALA A 109 -6.75 0.06 7.86
CA ALA A 109 -5.90 -0.64 8.83
C ALA A 109 -5.28 0.37 9.79
N ASN A 110 -5.62 0.25 11.08
CA ASN A 110 -5.20 1.17 12.14
C ASN A 110 -3.98 0.59 12.87
N TYR A 111 -2.80 1.11 12.56
CA TYR A 111 -1.54 0.58 13.07
C TYR A 111 -1.39 0.78 14.57
N GLY A 112 -1.69 1.98 15.08
CA GLY A 112 -1.47 2.32 16.49
C GLY A 112 -2.38 1.54 17.44
N SER A 113 -3.59 1.23 16.99
CA SER A 113 -4.60 0.54 17.80
C SER A 113 -4.75 -0.95 17.51
N GLY A 114 -4.16 -1.46 16.41
CA GLY A 114 -4.30 -2.85 16.01
C GLY A 114 -5.74 -3.21 15.65
N SER A 115 -6.33 -2.56 14.64
CA SER A 115 -7.72 -2.81 14.27
C SER A 115 -8.00 -2.51 12.79
N LEU A 116 -9.13 -3.01 12.30
CA LEU A 116 -9.74 -2.59 11.04
C LEU A 116 -10.98 -1.75 11.29
N THR A 117 -11.19 -0.72 10.48
CA THR A 117 -12.41 0.10 10.51
C THR A 117 -13.10 0.05 9.16
N ALA A 118 -14.42 -0.18 9.13
CA ALA A 118 -15.24 -0.12 7.91
C ALA A 118 -16.17 1.10 7.94
N VAL A 119 -16.08 1.96 6.92
CA VAL A 119 -16.93 3.14 6.75
C VAL A 119 -17.74 3.01 5.45
N PRO A 120 -19.08 3.08 5.49
CA PRO A 120 -19.89 3.06 4.28
C PRO A 120 -19.57 4.24 3.35
N VAL A 121 -19.55 3.97 2.04
CA VAL A 121 -19.36 4.96 0.98
C VAL A 121 -20.71 5.25 0.33
N SER A 122 -21.06 6.53 0.27
CA SER A 122 -22.26 7.03 -0.39
C SER A 122 -22.12 6.96 -1.92
N ALA A 123 -23.25 6.98 -2.63
CA ALA A 123 -23.26 6.95 -4.09
C ALA A 123 -22.52 8.13 -4.77
N ASP A 124 -22.37 9.26 -4.07
CA ASP A 124 -21.62 10.42 -4.54
C ASP A 124 -20.11 10.37 -4.19
N GLY A 125 -19.64 9.25 -3.64
CA GLY A 125 -18.26 9.03 -3.22
C GLY A 125 -17.93 9.54 -1.81
N SER A 126 -18.83 10.27 -1.14
CA SER A 126 -18.63 10.73 0.23
C SER A 126 -18.67 9.58 1.25
N LEU A 127 -18.09 9.79 2.42
CA LEU A 127 -18.10 8.81 3.52
C LEU A 127 -19.28 9.07 4.46
N ALA A 128 -19.89 8.00 4.98
CA ALA A 128 -20.85 8.10 6.08
C ALA A 128 -20.19 8.76 7.31
N PRO A 129 -20.96 9.50 8.15
CA PRO A 129 -20.40 10.31 9.24
C PRO A 129 -19.80 9.50 10.39
N ALA A 130 -19.97 8.17 10.39
CA ALA A 130 -19.41 7.26 11.37
C ALA A 130 -19.11 5.90 10.73
N PRO A 131 -18.14 5.14 11.27
CA PRO A 131 -17.92 3.76 10.84
C PRO A 131 -19.11 2.87 11.17
N ALA A 132 -19.34 1.88 10.30
CA ALA A 132 -20.29 0.80 10.54
C ALA A 132 -19.74 -0.19 11.57
N ASP A 133 -18.44 -0.45 11.54
CA ASP A 133 -17.78 -1.39 12.45
C ASP A 133 -16.29 -1.09 12.68
N VAL A 134 -15.77 -1.59 13.80
CA VAL A 134 -14.35 -1.59 14.14
C VAL A 134 -13.97 -2.97 14.69
N LEU A 135 -13.25 -3.75 13.89
CA LEU A 135 -12.75 -5.07 14.28
C LEU A 135 -11.38 -4.92 14.95
N ARG A 136 -11.33 -5.09 16.27
CA ARG A 136 -10.07 -5.07 17.02
C ARG A 136 -9.32 -6.39 16.87
N HIS A 137 -8.00 -6.28 16.75
CA HIS A 137 -7.11 -7.42 16.81
C HIS A 137 -6.67 -7.66 18.26
N GLU A 138 -6.16 -8.86 18.52
CA GLU A 138 -5.67 -9.29 19.82
C GLU A 138 -4.43 -10.16 19.63
N GLY A 139 -3.48 -10.08 20.55
CA GLY A 139 -2.23 -10.83 20.51
C GLY A 139 -0.98 -9.95 20.60
N SER A 140 0.17 -10.59 20.42
CA SER A 140 1.49 -9.96 20.47
C SER A 140 2.51 -10.88 19.79
N GLY A 141 3.69 -10.35 19.50
CA GLY A 141 4.83 -11.09 18.96
C GLY A 141 6.08 -10.94 19.85
N PRO A 142 7.19 -11.60 19.49
CA PRO A 142 8.38 -11.65 20.34
C PRO A 142 9.22 -10.36 20.31
N HIS A 143 9.06 -9.47 19.33
CA HIS A 143 9.88 -8.27 19.25
C HIS A 143 9.51 -7.26 20.37
N PRO A 144 10.44 -6.97 21.31
CA PRO A 144 10.11 -6.33 22.59
C PRO A 144 9.57 -4.90 22.45
N GLN A 145 9.89 -4.21 21.37
CA GLN A 145 9.46 -2.82 21.13
C GLN A 145 8.37 -2.68 20.06
N ARG A 146 8.27 -3.62 19.12
CA ARG A 146 7.49 -3.47 17.88
C ARG A 146 6.29 -4.42 17.80
N GLN A 147 6.17 -5.34 18.76
CA GLN A 147 5.14 -6.39 18.76
C GLN A 147 4.54 -6.60 20.15
N GLN A 148 4.50 -5.54 20.98
CA GLN A 148 3.91 -5.59 22.33
C GLN A 148 2.37 -5.71 22.29
N ALA A 149 1.78 -5.34 21.16
CA ALA A 149 0.36 -5.36 20.86
C ALA A 149 0.18 -5.52 19.34
N PRO A 150 -1.06 -5.74 18.85
CA PRO A 150 -1.34 -5.81 17.42
C PRO A 150 -1.10 -4.48 16.71
N HIS A 151 -0.66 -4.56 15.46
CA HIS A 151 -0.37 -3.44 14.58
C HIS A 151 -0.82 -3.75 13.15
N ALA A 152 -2.11 -3.57 12.88
CA ALA A 152 -2.69 -3.74 11.55
C ALA A 152 -2.05 -2.73 10.58
N HIS A 153 -1.25 -3.20 9.64
CA HIS A 153 -0.45 -2.34 8.76
C HIS A 153 -1.02 -2.26 7.34
N GLN A 154 -1.68 -3.32 6.87
CA GLN A 154 -2.27 -3.33 5.54
C GLN A 154 -3.66 -3.93 5.57
N VAL A 155 -4.55 -3.42 4.71
CA VAL A 155 -5.83 -4.04 4.39
C VAL A 155 -6.10 -3.95 2.90
N LEU A 156 -6.51 -5.05 2.27
CA LEU A 156 -6.79 -5.14 0.84
C LEU A 156 -7.88 -6.18 0.56
N ALA A 157 -8.60 -6.02 -0.55
CA ALA A 157 -9.46 -7.08 -1.06
C ALA A 157 -8.61 -8.18 -1.72
N ASP A 158 -9.04 -9.43 -1.58
CA ASP A 158 -8.46 -10.53 -2.35
C ASP A 158 -8.83 -10.43 -3.84
N PRO A 159 -8.12 -11.12 -4.75
CA PRO A 159 -8.37 -11.02 -6.19
C PRO A 159 -9.78 -11.45 -6.63
N SER A 160 -10.47 -12.28 -5.84
CA SER A 160 -11.87 -12.64 -6.12
C SER A 160 -12.87 -11.57 -5.69
N GLY A 161 -12.45 -10.60 -4.88
CA GLY A 161 -13.29 -9.56 -4.30
C GLY A 161 -14.23 -10.11 -3.24
N ARG A 162 -13.94 -11.26 -2.64
CA ARG A 162 -14.80 -11.91 -1.63
C ARG A 162 -14.33 -11.67 -0.20
N TRP A 163 -13.02 -11.53 -0.02
CA TRP A 163 -12.39 -11.48 1.28
C TRP A 163 -11.65 -10.16 1.47
N VAL A 164 -11.69 -9.68 2.71
CA VAL A 164 -10.83 -8.59 3.18
C VAL A 164 -9.64 -9.24 3.87
N VAL A 165 -8.44 -8.96 3.41
CA VAL A 165 -7.21 -9.49 3.98
C VAL A 165 -6.48 -8.37 4.72
N SER A 166 -6.09 -8.63 5.96
CA SER A 166 -5.33 -7.71 6.80
C SER A 166 -4.00 -8.31 7.21
N VAL A 167 -2.96 -7.52 7.14
CA VAL A 167 -1.61 -7.89 7.58
C VAL A 167 -1.32 -7.21 8.90
N ASP A 168 -0.98 -7.98 9.94
CA ASP A 168 -0.72 -7.47 11.28
C ASP A 168 0.75 -7.72 11.68
N LEU A 169 1.49 -6.62 11.74
CA LEU A 169 2.90 -6.62 12.12
C LEU A 169 3.09 -7.09 13.57
N GLY A 170 2.20 -6.65 14.45
CA GLY A 170 2.29 -6.82 15.89
C GLY A 170 2.05 -8.26 16.35
N THR A 171 1.25 -9.02 15.61
CA THR A 171 0.89 -10.42 15.94
C THR A 171 1.53 -11.47 15.05
N ASP A 172 2.44 -11.08 14.15
CA ASP A 172 3.02 -11.99 13.15
C ASP A 172 1.94 -12.74 12.36
N SER A 173 0.85 -12.08 11.93
CA SER A 173 -0.26 -12.79 11.30
C SER A 173 -0.87 -12.09 10.10
N VAL A 174 -1.50 -12.90 9.25
CA VAL A 174 -2.42 -12.44 8.20
C VAL A 174 -3.83 -12.89 8.59
N ARG A 175 -4.76 -11.94 8.65
CA ARG A 175 -6.16 -12.16 8.97
C ARG A 175 -7.01 -12.07 7.71
N VAL A 176 -7.87 -13.04 7.50
CA VAL A 176 -8.87 -13.06 6.44
C VAL A 176 -10.21 -12.81 7.08
N CYS A 177 -10.92 -11.81 6.61
CA CYS A 177 -12.18 -11.33 7.15
C CYS A 177 -13.26 -11.34 6.06
N ALA A 178 -14.50 -11.57 6.47
CA ALA A 178 -15.68 -11.30 5.65
C ALA A 178 -16.24 -9.92 6.01
N LEU A 179 -16.82 -9.25 5.01
CA LEU A 179 -17.59 -8.02 5.20
C LEU A 179 -19.08 -8.31 4.96
N GLY A 180 -19.91 -8.04 5.98
CA GLY A 180 -21.37 -8.08 5.84
C GLY A 180 -21.90 -6.88 5.05
N ALA A 181 -23.07 -7.02 4.44
CA ALA A 181 -23.74 -5.90 3.75
C ALA A 181 -24.10 -4.73 4.69
N ASP A 182 -24.15 -4.97 6.01
CA ASP A 182 -24.29 -3.96 7.06
C ASP A 182 -22.97 -3.27 7.43
N GLY A 183 -21.87 -3.64 6.77
CA GLY A 183 -20.52 -3.13 7.03
C GLY A 183 -19.80 -3.82 8.19
N ARG A 184 -20.38 -4.88 8.78
CA ARG A 184 -19.77 -5.60 9.89
C ARG A 184 -18.63 -6.49 9.42
N LEU A 185 -17.46 -6.36 10.03
CA LEU A 185 -16.28 -7.18 9.77
C LEU A 185 -16.29 -8.39 10.71
N SER A 186 -16.03 -9.57 10.17
CA SER A 186 -15.86 -10.79 10.97
C SER A 186 -14.64 -11.56 10.54
N LEU A 187 -13.79 -11.92 11.52
CA LEU A 187 -12.66 -12.81 11.30
C LEU A 187 -13.15 -14.17 10.79
N HIS A 188 -12.59 -14.61 9.68
CA HIS A 188 -12.82 -15.93 9.07
C HIS A 188 -11.65 -16.86 9.36
N HIS A 189 -10.42 -16.41 9.06
CA HIS A 189 -9.19 -17.12 9.38
C HIS A 189 -8.11 -16.16 9.90
N GLU A 190 -7.28 -16.65 10.81
CA GLU A 190 -6.03 -16.01 11.19
C GLU A 190 -4.88 -16.99 10.94
N VAL A 191 -3.89 -16.56 10.17
CA VAL A 191 -2.76 -17.37 9.77
C VAL A 191 -1.52 -16.80 10.41
N ALA A 192 -0.96 -17.55 11.37
CA ALA A 192 0.30 -17.22 11.99
C ALA A 192 1.47 -17.41 11.02
N LEU A 193 2.37 -16.45 11.00
CA LEU A 193 3.66 -16.51 10.34
C LEU A 193 4.75 -16.86 11.37
N ARG A 194 6.00 -16.93 10.91
CA ARG A 194 7.15 -17.17 11.79
C ARG A 194 7.22 -16.06 12.85
N PRO A 195 7.33 -16.38 14.16
CA PRO A 195 7.45 -15.36 15.20
C PRO A 195 8.63 -14.41 14.97
N GLY A 196 8.38 -13.11 15.14
CA GLY A 196 9.36 -12.04 14.93
C GLY A 196 9.53 -11.62 13.47
N SER A 197 8.64 -12.04 12.57
CA SER A 197 8.68 -11.63 11.16
C SER A 197 8.26 -10.18 10.98
N GLY A 198 7.20 -9.77 11.69
CA GLY A 198 6.59 -8.45 11.55
C GLY A 198 6.09 -8.20 10.11
N PRO A 199 5.10 -8.96 9.63
CA PRO A 199 4.59 -8.78 8.27
C PRO A 199 3.98 -7.39 8.11
N ARG A 200 4.26 -6.74 6.97
CA ARG A 200 3.89 -5.36 6.71
C ARG A 200 2.87 -5.25 5.59
N HIS A 201 3.28 -5.59 4.37
CA HIS A 201 2.44 -5.56 3.18
C HIS A 201 2.41 -6.94 2.53
N LEU A 202 1.33 -7.24 1.82
CA LEU A 202 1.07 -8.41 1.01
C LEU A 202 0.69 -7.95 -0.40
N ALA A 203 1.16 -8.71 -1.40
CA ALA A 203 0.69 -8.60 -2.78
C ALA A 203 0.25 -9.98 -3.30
N PHE A 204 -0.88 -10.03 -4.00
CA PHE A 204 -1.32 -11.25 -4.67
C PHE A 204 -0.62 -11.42 -6.03
N HIS A 205 -0.32 -12.66 -6.40
CA HIS A 205 0.01 -12.96 -7.80
C HIS A 205 -1.23 -12.66 -8.67
N PRO A 206 -1.08 -12.03 -9.85
CA PRO A 206 -2.20 -11.73 -10.77
C PRO A 206 -3.11 -12.90 -11.18
N ARG A 207 -2.67 -14.16 -10.99
CA ARG A 207 -3.48 -15.36 -11.27
C ARG A 207 -4.29 -15.84 -10.06
N GLY A 208 -4.13 -15.21 -8.90
CA GLY A 208 -4.92 -15.43 -7.70
C GLY A 208 -4.62 -16.70 -6.90
N GLY A 209 -3.61 -17.50 -7.25
CA GLY A 209 -3.27 -18.72 -6.50
C GLY A 209 -2.22 -18.55 -5.40
N TYR A 210 -1.55 -17.39 -5.35
CA TYR A 210 -0.44 -17.12 -4.44
C TYR A 210 -0.47 -15.68 -3.94
N ALA A 211 0.09 -15.48 -2.77
CA ALA A 211 0.35 -14.18 -2.16
C ALA A 211 1.78 -14.11 -1.62
N TYR A 212 2.34 -12.90 -1.61
CA TYR A 212 3.69 -12.62 -1.17
C TYR A 212 3.64 -11.64 -0.01
N VAL A 213 3.98 -12.10 1.20
CA VAL A 213 3.99 -11.29 2.41
C VAL A 213 5.39 -10.77 2.66
N LEU A 214 5.54 -9.45 2.72
CA LEU A 214 6.78 -8.76 3.02
C LEU A 214 6.90 -8.51 4.51
N ASN A 215 8.00 -8.98 5.11
CA ASN A 215 8.25 -8.90 6.54
C ASN A 215 9.21 -7.73 6.85
N GLU A 216 8.76 -6.80 7.68
CA GLU A 216 9.50 -5.59 8.05
C GLU A 216 10.58 -5.87 9.11
N LEU A 217 10.27 -6.66 10.13
CA LEU A 217 11.18 -6.89 11.27
C LEU A 217 12.22 -7.99 10.98
N ALA A 218 11.85 -8.96 10.15
CA ALA A 218 12.78 -9.93 9.59
C ALA A 218 12.82 -9.78 8.07
N PRO A 219 13.83 -9.11 7.46
CA PRO A 219 13.87 -8.75 6.04
C PRO A 219 13.77 -9.91 5.04
N THR A 220 12.55 -10.41 4.86
CA THR A 220 12.21 -11.64 4.15
C THR A 220 10.88 -11.48 3.44
N LEU A 221 10.72 -12.22 2.35
CA LEU A 221 9.47 -12.37 1.63
C LEU A 221 8.95 -13.79 1.88
N THR A 222 7.78 -13.91 2.49
CA THR A 222 7.07 -15.19 2.65
C THR A 222 6.17 -15.42 1.45
N VAL A 223 6.40 -16.52 0.73
CA VAL A 223 5.49 -16.99 -0.33
C VAL A 223 4.40 -17.84 0.30
N CYS A 224 3.15 -17.56 -0.03
CA CYS A 224 1.98 -18.25 0.49
C CYS A 224 1.10 -18.76 -0.65
N ALA A 225 0.55 -19.97 -0.52
CA ALA A 225 -0.58 -20.39 -1.34
C ALA A 225 -1.85 -19.67 -0.86
N TRP A 226 -2.66 -19.20 -1.81
CA TRP A 226 -3.96 -18.58 -1.55
C TRP A 226 -5.07 -19.42 -2.15
N ASP A 227 -6.06 -19.78 -1.33
CA ASP A 227 -7.32 -20.35 -1.78
C ASP A 227 -8.43 -19.31 -1.63
N ALA A 228 -8.85 -18.72 -2.75
CA ALA A 228 -9.91 -17.70 -2.76
C ALA A 228 -11.30 -18.29 -2.47
N ALA A 229 -11.53 -19.58 -2.73
CA ALA A 229 -12.82 -20.21 -2.48
C ALA A 229 -13.06 -20.35 -0.96
N ASP A 230 -12.03 -20.81 -0.25
CA ASP A 230 -12.08 -21.05 1.19
C ASP A 230 -11.58 -19.86 2.02
N GLY A 231 -10.92 -18.87 1.40
CA GLY A 231 -10.31 -17.73 2.09
C GLY A 231 -9.13 -18.13 2.96
N THR A 232 -8.35 -19.13 2.54
CA THR A 232 -7.23 -19.66 3.33
C THR A 232 -5.88 -19.26 2.74
N LEU A 233 -4.94 -18.97 3.64
CA LEU A 233 -3.55 -18.66 3.30
C LEU A 233 -2.63 -19.73 3.93
N LYS A 234 -1.71 -20.27 3.15
CA LYS A 234 -0.72 -21.24 3.65
C LYS A 234 0.71 -20.79 3.34
N PRO A 235 1.53 -20.44 4.34
CA PRO A 235 2.96 -20.16 4.14
C PRO A 235 3.69 -21.37 3.56
N LEU A 236 4.55 -21.14 2.57
CA LEU A 236 5.28 -22.18 1.85
C LEU A 236 6.78 -22.07 2.06
N SER A 237 7.34 -20.88 1.82
CA SER A 237 8.78 -20.63 1.88
C SER A 237 9.06 -19.17 2.20
N GLU A 238 10.26 -18.90 2.68
CA GLU A 238 10.76 -17.54 2.89
C GLU A 238 12.06 -17.32 2.13
N THR A 239 12.23 -16.13 1.57
CA THR A 239 13.44 -15.72 0.86
C THR A 239 13.92 -14.37 1.39
N PRO A 240 15.21 -14.20 1.71
CA PRO A 240 15.76 -12.89 2.07
C PRO A 240 15.49 -11.84 0.98
N VAL A 241 15.16 -10.62 1.40
CA VAL A 241 14.97 -9.48 0.48
C VAL A 241 16.23 -8.71 0.20
N LEU A 242 17.34 -9.08 0.84
CA LEU A 242 18.67 -8.52 0.63
C LEU A 242 19.64 -9.66 0.30
N ALA A 243 20.65 -9.38 -0.51
CA ALA A 243 21.64 -10.38 -0.93
C ALA A 243 22.59 -10.81 0.22
N GLY A 244 22.69 -9.99 1.27
CA GLY A 244 23.51 -10.23 2.44
C GLY A 244 22.85 -9.67 3.71
N ALA A 245 23.54 -9.83 4.83
CA ALA A 245 23.12 -9.18 6.07
C ALA A 245 23.26 -7.65 5.90
N PRO A 246 22.25 -6.86 6.33
CA PRO A 246 22.35 -5.40 6.31
C PRO A 246 23.42 -4.93 7.31
N ASP A 247 24.06 -3.79 7.00
CA ASP A 247 25.05 -3.18 7.89
C ASP A 247 24.39 -2.53 9.12
N GLY A 248 23.11 -2.20 9.03
CA GLY A 248 22.29 -1.65 10.10
C GLY A 248 20.85 -2.14 10.05
N ASP A 249 19.93 -1.27 10.46
CA ASP A 249 18.51 -1.59 10.41
C ASP A 249 18.00 -1.58 8.96
N ALA A 250 17.35 -2.67 8.55
CA ALA A 250 16.68 -2.79 7.27
C ALA A 250 15.19 -3.02 7.48
N TYR A 251 14.36 -2.12 6.96
CA TYR A 251 12.91 -2.18 7.15
C TYR A 251 12.18 -2.24 5.79
N PRO A 252 11.97 -3.45 5.24
CA PRO A 252 11.15 -3.63 4.06
C PRO A 252 9.78 -2.95 4.20
N SER A 253 9.37 -2.25 3.16
CA SER A 253 8.24 -1.32 3.19
C SER A 253 7.13 -1.75 2.24
N ALA A 254 7.40 -1.79 0.94
CA ALA A 254 6.38 -2.11 -0.05
C ALA A 254 6.77 -3.32 -0.90
N VAL A 255 5.75 -4.01 -1.39
CA VAL A 255 5.87 -5.14 -2.32
C VAL A 255 4.85 -4.94 -3.44
N VAL A 256 5.30 -5.06 -4.68
CA VAL A 256 4.43 -4.97 -5.87
C VAL A 256 4.76 -6.08 -6.86
N VAL A 257 3.74 -6.65 -7.50
CA VAL A 257 3.88 -7.74 -8.47
C VAL A 257 3.59 -7.21 -9.87
N ALA A 258 4.41 -7.59 -10.85
CA ALA A 258 4.18 -7.26 -12.25
C ALA A 258 2.81 -7.79 -12.72
N PRO A 259 2.08 -7.09 -13.60
CA PRO A 259 0.80 -7.56 -14.13
C PRO A 259 0.88 -8.93 -14.83
N ASP A 260 2.02 -9.26 -15.43
CA ASP A 260 2.27 -10.55 -16.06
C ASP A 260 2.66 -11.67 -15.08
N GLY A 261 2.87 -11.33 -13.80
CA GLY A 261 3.23 -12.25 -12.73
C GLY A 261 4.64 -12.84 -12.84
N ARG A 262 5.54 -12.27 -13.67
CA ARG A 262 6.92 -12.78 -13.82
C ARG A 262 7.90 -12.18 -12.82
N PHE A 263 7.62 -10.98 -12.34
CA PHE A 263 8.49 -10.25 -11.43
C PHE A 263 7.74 -9.67 -10.23
N LEU A 264 8.47 -9.48 -9.15
CA LEU A 264 8.03 -8.76 -7.96
C LEU A 264 9.16 -7.84 -7.51
N TRP A 265 8.79 -6.67 -6.98
CA TRP A 265 9.73 -5.70 -6.42
C TRP A 265 9.41 -5.42 -4.97
N THR A 266 10.46 -5.24 -4.17
CA THR A 266 10.33 -4.77 -2.79
C THR A 266 11.18 -3.53 -2.56
N ALA A 267 10.70 -2.60 -1.74
CA ALA A 267 11.51 -1.49 -1.22
C ALA A 267 11.96 -1.79 0.21
N THR A 268 13.18 -1.37 0.55
CA THR A 268 13.74 -1.51 1.90
C THR A 268 14.30 -0.19 2.38
N ARG A 269 13.74 0.33 3.48
CA ARG A 269 14.22 1.55 4.15
C ARG A 269 15.45 1.25 4.99
N GLY A 270 16.33 2.23 5.13
CA GLY A 270 17.60 2.10 5.85
C GLY A 270 18.73 1.68 4.91
N GLU A 271 18.50 0.61 4.15
CA GLU A 271 19.38 0.20 3.05
C GLU A 271 19.14 1.01 1.77
N ASP A 272 17.95 1.59 1.62
CA ASP A 272 17.52 2.43 0.49
C ASP A 272 17.69 1.78 -0.89
N VAL A 273 17.20 0.54 -0.94
CA VAL A 273 17.28 -0.31 -2.13
C VAL A 273 15.92 -0.82 -2.58
N LEU A 274 15.85 -1.14 -3.87
CA LEU A 274 14.81 -1.91 -4.51
C LEU A 274 15.36 -3.31 -4.83
N SER A 275 14.70 -4.34 -4.33
CA SER A 275 15.04 -5.73 -4.64
C SER A 275 14.10 -6.30 -5.69
N VAL A 276 14.69 -7.03 -6.63
CA VAL A 276 14.00 -7.63 -7.78
C VAL A 276 13.93 -9.14 -7.59
N PHE A 277 12.73 -9.68 -7.64
CA PHE A 277 12.46 -11.09 -7.58
C PHE A 277 11.94 -11.58 -8.94
N ALA A 278 12.51 -12.67 -9.44
CA ALA A 278 11.90 -13.47 -10.48
C ALA A 278 10.95 -14.50 -9.85
N LEU A 279 9.72 -14.51 -10.32
CA LEU A 279 8.72 -15.50 -9.95
C LEU A 279 8.79 -16.66 -10.96
N ASP A 280 8.65 -17.88 -10.49
CA ASP A 280 8.51 -19.00 -11.41
C ASP A 280 7.16 -18.94 -12.18
N PRO A 281 6.97 -19.73 -13.25
CA PRO A 281 5.73 -19.72 -14.02
C PRO A 281 4.46 -20.12 -13.25
N ARG A 282 4.59 -20.74 -12.08
CA ARG A 282 3.48 -21.10 -11.19
C ARG A 282 3.24 -20.04 -10.12
N GLY A 283 4.24 -19.23 -9.78
CA GLY A 283 4.18 -18.22 -8.74
C GLY A 283 4.51 -18.75 -7.35
N ASP A 284 4.83 -20.04 -7.18
CA ASP A 284 5.04 -20.67 -5.87
C ASP A 284 6.45 -20.49 -5.31
N THR A 285 7.39 -19.97 -6.11
CA THR A 285 8.70 -19.53 -5.65
C THR A 285 9.03 -18.12 -6.13
N ALA A 286 9.78 -17.40 -5.29
CA ALA A 286 10.33 -16.09 -5.59
C ALA A 286 11.84 -16.14 -5.37
N ARG A 287 12.63 -15.80 -6.39
CA ARG A 287 14.10 -15.78 -6.31
C ARG A 287 14.59 -14.35 -6.44
N LEU A 288 15.34 -13.87 -5.44
CA LEU A 288 16.06 -12.61 -5.53
C LEU A 288 17.08 -12.69 -6.69
N THR A 289 16.92 -11.82 -7.69
CA THR A 289 17.78 -11.79 -8.88
C THR A 289 18.67 -10.55 -8.93
N ALA A 290 18.26 -9.47 -8.29
CA ALA A 290 19.03 -8.24 -8.22
C ALA A 290 18.58 -7.33 -7.07
N THR A 291 19.46 -6.38 -6.74
CA THR A 291 19.18 -5.27 -5.83
C THR A 291 19.77 -4.02 -6.49
N VAL A 292 18.99 -2.94 -6.56
CA VAL A 292 19.40 -1.65 -7.12
C VAL A 292 19.10 -0.53 -6.13
N PRO A 293 19.81 0.61 -6.15
CA PRO A 293 19.45 1.76 -5.33
C PRO A 293 18.03 2.25 -5.64
N CYS A 294 17.32 2.78 -4.63
CA CYS A 294 16.05 3.49 -4.86
C CYS A 294 16.24 4.94 -5.34
N ASP A 295 17.50 5.36 -5.48
CA ASP A 295 17.92 6.71 -5.93
C ASP A 295 17.27 7.86 -5.11
N GLY A 296 17.02 7.58 -3.82
CA GLY A 296 16.55 8.51 -2.79
C GLY A 296 16.87 7.95 -1.40
N HIS A 297 16.14 8.38 -0.38
CA HIS A 297 16.32 7.92 1.00
C HIS A 297 14.97 7.64 1.66
N TRP A 298 14.87 6.47 2.30
CA TRP A 298 13.67 5.96 2.97
C TRP A 298 12.49 5.67 2.01
N PRO A 299 12.62 4.72 1.05
CA PRO A 299 11.56 4.36 0.12
C PRO A 299 10.40 3.70 0.87
N ARG A 300 9.35 4.45 1.17
CA ARG A 300 8.23 3.99 2.01
C ARG A 300 7.17 3.22 1.24
N ASP A 301 7.06 3.48 -0.05
CA ASP A 301 6.08 2.82 -0.90
C ASP A 301 6.61 2.59 -2.33
N LEU A 302 6.01 1.61 -2.99
CA LEU A 302 6.22 1.30 -4.40
C LEU A 302 4.89 1.27 -5.13
N ALA A 303 4.86 1.87 -6.32
CA ALA A 303 3.74 1.75 -7.24
C ALA A 303 4.21 1.38 -8.64
N LEU A 304 3.46 0.52 -9.33
CA LEU A 304 3.61 0.30 -10.76
C LEU A 304 2.59 1.17 -11.50
N ASP A 305 2.98 1.73 -12.63
CA ASP A 305 2.01 2.34 -13.53
C ASP A 305 1.05 1.27 -14.10
N PRO A 306 -0.14 1.66 -14.59
CA PRO A 306 -1.11 0.69 -15.13
C PRO A 306 -0.58 -0.19 -16.27
N SER A 307 0.44 0.25 -17.01
CA SER A 307 1.07 -0.57 -18.05
C SER A 307 2.16 -1.52 -17.54
N GLY A 308 2.60 -1.35 -16.29
CA GLY A 308 3.70 -2.12 -15.67
C GLY A 308 5.09 -1.80 -16.24
N ARG A 309 5.23 -0.72 -17.00
CA ARG A 309 6.50 -0.31 -17.63
C ARG A 309 7.36 0.57 -16.74
N PHE A 310 6.72 1.25 -15.78
CA PHE A 310 7.38 2.16 -14.86
C PHE A 310 7.07 1.79 -13.41
N LEU A 311 8.13 1.71 -12.61
CA LEU A 311 8.08 1.52 -11.16
C LEU A 311 8.42 2.84 -10.47
N TYR A 312 7.68 3.20 -9.43
CA TYR A 312 7.81 4.46 -8.69
C TYR A 312 8.14 4.16 -7.24
N ALA A 313 9.17 4.82 -6.71
CA ALA A 313 9.53 4.79 -5.30
C ALA A 313 9.20 6.13 -4.65
N ALA A 314 8.34 6.12 -3.63
CA ALA A 314 8.09 7.28 -2.79
C ALA A 314 9.14 7.34 -1.69
N ASN A 315 10.12 8.23 -1.85
CA ASN A 315 11.26 8.38 -0.94
C ASN A 315 10.93 9.45 0.11
N GLU A 316 10.47 9.00 1.28
CA GLU A 316 9.91 9.87 2.32
C GLU A 316 10.92 10.93 2.77
N ARG A 317 12.14 10.50 3.11
CA ARG A 317 13.10 11.37 3.80
C ARG A 317 13.96 12.19 2.86
N SER A 318 14.15 11.77 1.61
CA SER A 318 14.75 12.64 0.58
C SER A 318 13.74 13.57 -0.08
N GLY A 319 12.43 13.28 0.05
CA GLY A 319 11.37 14.17 -0.41
C GLY A 319 11.16 14.15 -1.91
N ASP A 320 11.20 12.97 -2.51
CA ASP A 320 11.00 12.79 -3.94
C ASP A 320 10.20 11.52 -4.26
N VAL A 321 9.57 11.53 -5.44
CA VAL A 321 9.13 10.30 -6.10
C VAL A 321 10.08 10.06 -7.26
N THR A 322 10.87 9.00 -7.17
CA THR A 322 11.76 8.56 -8.26
C THR A 322 11.10 7.45 -9.05
N TRP A 323 11.21 7.49 -10.39
CA TRP A 323 10.66 6.45 -11.25
C TRP A 323 11.71 5.80 -12.16
N PHE A 324 11.43 4.54 -12.47
CA PHE A 324 12.33 3.63 -13.14
C PHE A 324 11.61 2.99 -14.32
N ALA A 325 12.23 2.99 -15.49
CA ALA A 325 11.80 2.13 -16.59
C ALA A 325 12.18 0.69 -16.24
N VAL A 326 11.21 -0.23 -16.34
CA VAL A 326 11.41 -1.64 -16.04
C VAL A 326 11.86 -2.37 -17.30
N ASP A 327 12.98 -3.07 -17.22
CA ASP A 327 13.41 -4.00 -18.26
C ASP A 327 12.46 -5.21 -18.32
N PRO A 328 11.76 -5.44 -19.44
CA PRO A 328 10.67 -6.44 -19.50
C PRO A 328 11.17 -7.90 -19.46
N ASP A 329 12.46 -8.14 -19.68
CA ASP A 329 13.03 -9.47 -19.73
C ASP A 329 13.68 -9.86 -18.40
N THR A 330 14.16 -8.88 -17.64
CA THR A 330 14.91 -9.09 -16.39
C THR A 330 14.21 -8.55 -15.15
N GLY A 331 13.21 -7.68 -15.32
CA GLY A 331 12.55 -6.96 -14.23
C GLY A 331 13.43 -5.86 -13.61
N LEU A 332 14.61 -5.57 -14.17
CA LEU A 332 15.51 -4.58 -13.59
C LEU A 332 14.95 -3.15 -13.73
N PRO A 333 14.80 -2.39 -12.63
CA PRO A 333 14.46 -0.98 -12.69
C PRO A 333 15.69 -0.16 -13.13
N ARG A 334 15.52 0.71 -14.12
CA ARG A 334 16.52 1.69 -14.56
C ARG A 334 16.00 3.09 -14.36
N ARG A 335 16.69 3.91 -13.57
CA ARG A 335 16.26 5.27 -13.24
C ARG A 335 15.94 6.06 -14.50
N ALA A 336 14.74 6.62 -14.56
CA ALA A 336 14.25 7.40 -15.69
C ALA A 336 14.01 8.87 -15.31
N GLY A 337 13.68 9.16 -14.05
CA GLY A 337 13.53 10.53 -13.56
C GLY A 337 13.06 10.58 -12.11
N ALA A 338 12.87 11.79 -11.61
CA ALA A 338 12.33 12.04 -10.28
C ALA A 338 11.59 13.38 -10.24
N VAL A 339 10.68 13.52 -9.28
CA VAL A 339 9.97 14.77 -8.99
C VAL A 339 9.99 15.04 -7.49
N ALA A 340 10.22 16.29 -7.10
CA ALA A 340 10.26 16.68 -5.69
C ALA A 340 8.83 16.69 -5.12
N VAL A 341 8.62 15.88 -4.07
CA VAL A 341 7.42 15.85 -3.25
C VAL A 341 7.88 15.58 -1.81
N PRO A 342 8.08 16.61 -0.97
CA PRO A 342 8.55 16.43 0.40
C PRO A 342 7.70 15.42 1.16
N ALA A 343 8.36 14.54 1.92
CA ALA A 343 7.72 13.52 2.74
C ALA A 343 6.74 12.59 1.98
N ALA A 344 6.98 12.34 0.68
CA ALA A 344 6.19 11.43 -0.13
C ALA A 344 6.12 10.03 0.48
N SER A 345 4.92 9.45 0.54
CA SER A 345 4.69 8.19 1.26
C SER A 345 3.86 7.17 0.50
N CYS A 346 3.14 7.55 -0.56
CA CYS A 346 2.49 6.62 -1.48
C CYS A 346 2.25 7.26 -2.85
N VAL A 347 2.05 6.43 -3.88
CA VAL A 347 1.68 6.86 -5.24
C VAL A 347 0.50 6.04 -5.76
N VAL A 348 -0.53 6.70 -6.28
CA VAL A 348 -1.72 6.05 -6.87
C VAL A 348 -1.99 6.63 -8.26
N PHE A 349 -2.24 5.77 -9.24
CA PHE A 349 -2.59 6.17 -10.61
C PHE A 349 -4.09 6.19 -10.84
N GLY A 350 -4.56 7.12 -11.68
CA GLY A 350 -5.95 7.21 -12.15
C GLY A 350 -6.10 7.13 -13.65
#